data_AF-A0A7S1NHH9-F1
#
_entry.id   AF-A0A7S1NHH9-F1
#
_cell.length_a   1.000
_cell.length_b   1.000
_cell.length_c   1.000
_cell.angle_alpha   90.00
_cell.angle_beta   90.00
_cell.angle_gamma   90.00
#
_symmetry.space_group_name_H-M   'P 1'
#
loop_
_entity.id
_entity.type
_entity.pdbx_description
1 polymer ?
#
loop_
_entity_poly.entity_id
_entity_poly.type
_entity_poly.pdbx_seq_one_letter_code
_entity_poly.pdbx_strand_id
1 'polypeptide(L)'
;MFFCDPTELSTEKLVEALQARQVSCIVPFVNWPHEQCLEWLRTLPAALGLHLESLEAEPFDGQTLVEALDSTRELKDTFGLQTMHQRLAFEQLVKEKVQETDISLQQGTTGAVFSASFLRAAKPLYDLHMGTENMGPLLYSLIRFVKPRKVLEIGAGYTSVYMAQALADNHAEICKFKRLTAAGQCQCGDVPWGVDGEVRKPHVGVLTCVDNMSHEYATACDLPTVANHLGIGRHLKLEVADAWQYLEDLPELEYFDFMWIDVGAGERMRDLFEVCVEHLSGEGGFVAVHSTLTNAQMRAWLDPLRGLDPSSTLHGQSNPVPDRNLEPSLVSGPDASPDTDPRPCSRLKQETNSRLDGTSAPGCAYELVALSLLEPLKLFQNSCTLFQKRAREYSEPVYSEYP
;
A
#
# COMPACT_ATOMS: atom_id res chain seq x y z
N MET A 1 31.68 23.53 -49.58
CA MET A 1 32.17 22.20 -49.17
C MET A 1 32.71 22.32 -47.76
N PHE A 2 31.82 22.22 -46.77
CA PHE A 2 32.17 22.07 -45.35
C PHE A 2 31.40 20.84 -44.88
N PHE A 3 32.12 19.76 -44.63
CA PHE A 3 31.57 18.56 -43.99
C PHE A 3 31.40 18.90 -42.51
N CYS A 4 30.16 18.83 -41.99
CA CYS A 4 29.93 18.73 -40.55
C CYS A 4 29.83 17.25 -40.18
N ASP A 5 30.56 16.92 -39.12
CA ASP A 5 30.73 15.60 -38.51
C ASP A 5 29.43 15.11 -37.85
N PRO A 6 28.97 13.84 -38.01
CA PRO A 6 27.67 13.39 -37.50
C PRO A 6 27.67 12.92 -36.04
N THR A 7 28.78 13.03 -35.29
CA THR A 7 28.87 12.47 -33.94
C THR A 7 29.18 13.54 -32.91
N GLU A 8 28.13 14.16 -32.37
CA GLU A 8 28.01 14.69 -30.99
C GLU A 8 26.74 15.55 -30.88
N LEU A 9 25.57 14.91 -30.94
CA LEU A 9 24.40 15.46 -30.25
C LEU A 9 24.50 15.02 -28.80
N SER A 10 24.78 15.97 -27.90
CA SER A 10 24.73 15.70 -26.46
C SER A 10 23.33 15.19 -26.09
N THR A 11 23.28 14.28 -25.13
CA THR A 11 22.03 13.72 -24.58
C THR A 11 21.06 14.83 -24.16
N GLU A 12 21.57 15.97 -23.72
CA GLU A 12 20.79 17.18 -23.40
C GLU A 12 20.11 17.82 -24.61
N LYS A 13 20.78 17.88 -25.78
CA LYS A 13 20.16 18.38 -27.02
C LYS A 13 19.15 17.38 -27.61
N LEU A 14 19.34 16.08 -27.36
CA LEU A 14 18.35 15.05 -27.67
C LEU A 14 17.12 15.16 -26.75
N VAL A 15 17.32 15.43 -25.45
CA VAL A 15 16.25 15.67 -24.49
C VAL A 15 15.51 16.99 -24.79
N GLU A 16 16.21 18.07 -25.13
CA GLU A 16 15.59 19.33 -25.58
C GLU A 16 14.88 19.18 -26.93
N ALA A 17 15.42 18.41 -27.89
CA ALA A 17 14.75 18.14 -29.16
C ALA A 17 13.52 17.21 -29.00
N LEU A 18 13.53 16.32 -28.01
CA LEU A 18 12.38 15.50 -27.61
C LEU A 18 11.35 16.31 -26.82
N GLN A 19 11.76 17.31 -26.04
CA GLN A 19 10.88 18.22 -25.31
C GLN A 19 10.30 19.34 -26.19
N ALA A 20 11.03 19.76 -27.24
CA ALA A 20 10.59 20.78 -28.21
C ALA A 20 9.72 20.21 -29.34
N ARG A 21 9.72 18.89 -29.55
CA ARG A 21 8.78 18.21 -30.44
C ARG A 21 7.45 17.95 -29.70
N GLN A 22 6.59 18.97 -29.76
CA GLN A 22 5.13 18.87 -29.56
C GLN A 22 4.69 18.25 -28.23
N VAL A 23 4.50 19.11 -27.23
CA VAL A 23 3.30 19.02 -26.38
C VAL A 23 2.08 19.34 -27.26
N SER A 24 1.80 18.46 -28.21
CA SER A 24 0.48 18.40 -28.82
C SER A 24 -0.45 17.98 -27.70
N CYS A 25 -1.57 18.69 -27.51
CA CYS A 25 -2.65 18.18 -26.67
C CYS A 25 -2.87 16.73 -27.09
N ILE A 26 -2.62 15.78 -26.19
CA ILE A 26 -2.91 14.38 -26.46
C ILE A 26 -4.43 14.33 -26.60
N VAL A 27 -4.89 14.34 -27.86
CA VAL A 27 -6.29 14.19 -28.19
C VAL A 27 -6.65 12.74 -27.82
N PRO A 28 -7.74 12.49 -27.07
CA PRO A 28 -8.20 11.13 -26.82
C PRO A 28 -8.36 10.36 -28.13
N PHE A 29 -7.98 9.08 -28.15
CA PHE A 29 -8.01 8.26 -29.37
C PHE A 29 -9.38 8.29 -30.03
N VAL A 30 -10.46 8.24 -29.25
CA VAL A 30 -11.84 8.34 -29.74
C VAL A 30 -12.12 9.62 -30.54
N ASN A 31 -11.35 10.69 -30.32
CA ASN A 31 -11.48 11.98 -31.00
C ASN A 31 -10.43 12.19 -32.11
N TRP A 32 -9.65 11.15 -32.45
CA TRP A 32 -8.66 11.27 -33.51
C TRP A 32 -9.34 11.39 -34.88
N PRO A 33 -8.94 12.37 -35.71
CA PRO A 33 -9.39 12.42 -37.09
C PRO A 33 -8.76 11.29 -37.90
N HIS A 34 -9.35 11.04 -39.06
CA HIS A 34 -8.94 10.01 -40.02
C HIS A 34 -7.43 9.92 -40.27
N GLU A 35 -6.77 11.04 -40.55
CA GLU A 35 -5.33 11.08 -40.86
C GLU A 35 -4.47 10.58 -39.69
N GLN A 36 -4.83 10.92 -38.44
CA GLN A 36 -4.11 10.46 -37.26
C GLN A 36 -4.33 8.96 -37.01
N CYS A 37 -5.55 8.49 -37.23
CA CYS A 37 -5.87 7.07 -37.12
C CYS A 37 -5.10 6.25 -38.16
N LEU A 38 -5.07 6.69 -39.42
CA LEU A 38 -4.30 6.04 -40.48
C LEU A 38 -2.81 6.00 -40.17
N GLU A 39 -2.24 7.11 -39.69
CA GLU A 39 -0.82 7.15 -39.37
C GLU A 39 -0.46 6.16 -38.27
N TRP A 40 -1.30 6.03 -37.24
CA TRP A 40 -1.10 5.01 -36.22
C TRP A 40 -1.29 3.59 -36.75
N LEU A 41 -2.31 3.33 -37.57
CA LEU A 41 -2.51 2.00 -38.18
C LEU A 41 -1.30 1.56 -39.01
N ARG A 42 -0.61 2.49 -39.69
CA ARG A 42 0.63 2.21 -40.43
C ARG A 42 1.80 1.79 -39.53
N THR A 43 1.78 2.17 -38.26
CA THR A 43 2.82 1.75 -37.28
C THR A 43 2.61 0.34 -36.74
N LEU A 44 1.42 -0.25 -36.94
CA LEU A 44 1.10 -1.57 -36.40
C LEU A 44 1.85 -2.70 -37.13
N PRO A 45 2.05 -3.86 -36.49
CA PRO A 45 2.77 -4.97 -37.10
C PRO A 45 2.12 -5.44 -38.40
N ALA A 46 2.91 -5.54 -39.48
CA ALA A 46 2.44 -5.99 -40.80
C ALA A 46 1.76 -7.39 -40.77
N ALA A 47 2.08 -8.22 -39.76
CA ALA A 47 1.47 -9.53 -39.55
C ALA A 47 -0.05 -9.47 -39.29
N LEU A 48 -0.59 -8.31 -38.90
CA LEU A 48 -2.04 -8.11 -38.77
C LEU A 48 -2.77 -8.16 -40.12
N GLY A 49 -2.07 -7.85 -41.22
CA GLY A 49 -2.65 -7.91 -42.57
C GLY A 49 -3.75 -6.88 -42.83
N LEU A 50 -3.63 -5.67 -42.26
CA LEU A 50 -4.62 -4.61 -42.40
C LEU A 50 -4.77 -4.16 -43.87
N HIS A 51 -6.01 -3.94 -44.30
CA HIS A 51 -6.32 -3.40 -45.64
C HIS A 51 -6.14 -1.87 -45.69
N LEU A 52 -4.91 -1.38 -45.49
CA LEU A 52 -4.62 0.05 -45.41
C LEU A 52 -5.08 0.82 -46.67
N GLU A 53 -4.93 0.25 -47.86
CA GLU A 53 -5.38 0.88 -49.12
C GLU A 53 -6.89 1.14 -49.16
N SER A 54 -7.69 0.23 -48.59
CA SER A 54 -9.14 0.39 -48.51
C SER A 54 -9.52 1.42 -47.44
N LEU A 55 -8.81 1.42 -46.32
CA LEU A 55 -9.00 2.39 -45.24
C LEU A 55 -8.59 3.80 -45.66
N GLU A 56 -7.62 3.99 -46.56
CA GLU A 56 -7.25 5.31 -47.10
C GLU A 56 -8.34 5.94 -47.99
N ALA A 57 -9.22 5.13 -48.56
CA ALA A 57 -10.26 5.59 -49.47
C ALA A 57 -11.54 6.05 -48.76
N GLU A 58 -11.81 5.55 -47.55
CA GLU A 58 -13.03 5.84 -46.80
C GLU A 58 -12.72 6.58 -45.49
N PRO A 59 -13.35 7.73 -45.21
CA PRO A 59 -13.12 8.46 -43.98
C PRO A 59 -13.67 7.68 -42.78
N PHE A 60 -12.86 7.58 -41.73
CA PHE A 60 -13.22 7.04 -40.43
C PHE A 60 -12.49 7.83 -39.34
N ASP A 61 -12.96 7.76 -38.11
CA ASP A 61 -12.33 8.40 -36.96
C ASP A 61 -12.03 7.37 -35.86
N GLY A 62 -11.43 7.84 -34.77
CA GLY A 62 -11.09 6.97 -33.64
C GLY A 62 -12.30 6.36 -32.95
N GLN A 63 -13.46 7.03 -32.97
CA GLN A 63 -14.71 6.47 -32.44
C GLN A 63 -15.15 5.27 -33.27
N THR A 64 -15.07 5.38 -34.60
CA THR A 64 -15.37 4.29 -35.54
C THR A 64 -14.45 3.09 -35.31
N LEU A 65 -13.16 3.32 -35.02
CA LEU A 65 -12.22 2.24 -34.67
C LEU A 65 -12.59 1.51 -33.39
N VAL A 66 -13.09 2.22 -32.37
CA VAL A 66 -13.51 1.63 -31.10
C VAL A 66 -14.82 0.85 -31.27
N GLU A 67 -15.80 1.41 -31.99
CA GLU A 67 -17.08 0.76 -32.27
C GLU A 67 -16.89 -0.52 -33.11
N ALA A 68 -15.93 -0.52 -34.04
CA ALA A 68 -15.60 -1.70 -34.84
C ALA A 68 -15.17 -2.92 -34.00
N LEU A 69 -14.67 -2.72 -32.78
CA LEU A 69 -14.29 -3.82 -31.89
C LEU A 69 -15.49 -4.68 -31.49
N ASP A 70 -16.69 -4.12 -31.48
CA ASP A 70 -17.93 -4.84 -31.16
C ASP A 70 -18.51 -5.58 -32.38
N SER A 71 -17.91 -5.41 -33.57
CA SER A 71 -18.39 -5.98 -34.83
C SER A 71 -17.35 -6.86 -35.49
N THR A 72 -17.47 -8.18 -35.31
CA THR A 72 -16.63 -9.17 -36.02
C THR A 72 -16.70 -9.02 -37.54
N ARG A 73 -17.84 -8.54 -38.06
CA ARG A 73 -18.02 -8.29 -39.49
C ARG A 73 -17.19 -7.11 -39.95
N GLU A 74 -17.21 -5.98 -39.25
CA GLU A 74 -16.42 -4.80 -39.63
C GLU A 74 -14.92 -5.07 -39.52
N LEU A 75 -14.47 -5.77 -38.47
CA LEU A 75 -13.08 -6.20 -38.34
C LEU A 75 -12.60 -7.02 -39.54
N LYS A 76 -13.49 -7.83 -40.15
CA LYS A 76 -13.16 -8.63 -41.33
C LYS A 76 -13.27 -7.84 -42.63
N ASP A 77 -14.42 -7.24 -42.85
CA ASP A 77 -14.81 -6.64 -44.14
C ASP A 77 -14.07 -5.32 -44.36
N THR A 78 -13.93 -4.51 -43.31
CA THR A 78 -13.31 -3.17 -43.36
C THR A 78 -11.81 -3.23 -43.07
N PHE A 79 -11.41 -3.96 -42.02
CA PHE A 79 -10.00 -3.97 -41.57
C PHE A 79 -9.17 -5.14 -42.11
N GLY A 80 -9.78 -6.12 -42.78
CA GLY A 80 -9.07 -7.27 -43.37
C GLY A 80 -8.65 -8.35 -42.37
N LEU A 81 -9.13 -8.31 -41.11
CA LEU A 81 -8.69 -9.21 -40.04
C LEU A 81 -9.39 -10.59 -40.12
N GLN A 82 -8.90 -11.44 -41.03
CA GLN A 82 -9.55 -12.72 -41.37
C GLN A 82 -9.52 -13.74 -40.22
N THR A 83 -8.44 -13.78 -39.44
CA THR A 83 -8.27 -14.77 -38.36
C THR A 83 -8.67 -14.24 -36.99
N MET A 84 -9.05 -15.15 -36.08
CA MET A 84 -9.35 -14.78 -34.69
C MET A 84 -8.15 -14.15 -33.98
N HIS A 85 -6.94 -14.66 -34.26
CA HIS A 85 -5.73 -14.15 -33.65
C HIS A 85 -5.44 -12.69 -34.06
N GLN A 86 -5.59 -12.36 -35.34
CA GLN A 86 -5.45 -10.99 -35.83
C GLN A 86 -6.46 -10.04 -35.19
N ARG A 87 -7.73 -10.46 -35.06
CA ARG A 87 -8.78 -9.66 -34.41
C ARG A 87 -8.48 -9.38 -32.94
N LEU A 88 -8.09 -10.41 -32.18
CA LEU A 88 -7.74 -10.24 -30.76
C LEU A 88 -6.51 -9.35 -30.56
N ALA A 89 -5.48 -9.52 -31.41
CA ALA A 89 -4.29 -8.68 -31.35
C ALA A 89 -4.62 -7.22 -31.69
N PHE A 90 -5.45 -6.98 -32.71
CA PHE A 90 -5.92 -5.64 -33.07
C PHE A 90 -6.76 -5.01 -31.95
N GLU A 91 -7.69 -5.77 -31.35
CA GLU A 91 -8.51 -5.32 -30.22
C GLU A 91 -7.65 -4.89 -29.02
N GLN A 92 -6.60 -5.66 -28.69
CA GLN A 92 -5.65 -5.30 -27.64
C GLN A 92 -4.94 -3.98 -27.95
N LEU A 93 -4.44 -3.82 -29.18
CA LEU A 93 -3.74 -2.60 -29.61
C LEU A 93 -4.65 -1.37 -29.58
N VAL A 94 -5.90 -1.49 -30.03
CA VAL A 94 -6.87 -0.39 -29.96
C VAL A 94 -7.19 -0.05 -28.50
N LYS A 95 -7.41 -1.05 -27.64
CA LYS A 95 -7.66 -0.84 -26.19
C LYS A 95 -6.48 -0.18 -25.48
N GLU A 96 -5.26 -0.60 -25.78
CA GLU A 96 -4.03 0.03 -25.28
C GLU A 96 -3.95 1.47 -25.75
N LYS A 97 -4.28 1.75 -27.01
CA LYS A 97 -4.22 3.11 -27.55
C LYS A 97 -5.29 4.04 -26.98
N VAL A 98 -6.50 3.53 -26.78
CA VAL A 98 -7.56 4.22 -26.03
C VAL A 98 -7.07 4.54 -24.62
N GLN A 99 -6.50 3.59 -23.89
CA GLN A 99 -5.98 3.82 -22.54
C GLN A 99 -4.81 4.81 -22.48
N GLU A 100 -3.96 4.83 -23.51
CA GLU A 100 -2.81 5.75 -23.61
C GLU A 100 -3.25 7.21 -23.77
N THR A 101 -4.31 7.43 -24.54
CA THR A 101 -4.75 8.76 -25.00
C THR A 101 -5.99 9.28 -24.26
N ASP A 102 -6.76 8.41 -23.61
CA ASP A 102 -7.89 8.77 -22.78
C ASP A 102 -7.39 9.40 -21.46
N ILE A 103 -7.07 10.70 -21.57
CA ILE A 103 -6.86 11.61 -20.44
C ILE A 103 -8.20 12.21 -19.99
N SER A 104 -9.36 11.61 -20.34
CA SER A 104 -10.49 11.78 -19.43
C SER A 104 -10.02 11.30 -18.06
N LEU A 105 -10.48 11.96 -16.99
CA LEU A 105 -10.18 11.54 -15.63
C LEU A 105 -10.58 10.07 -15.49
N GLN A 106 -9.68 9.11 -15.77
CA GLN A 106 -9.99 7.69 -15.63
C GLN A 106 -10.57 7.51 -14.24
N GLN A 107 -11.72 6.84 -14.17
CA GLN A 107 -12.51 6.63 -12.96
C GLN A 107 -11.68 5.85 -11.93
N GLY A 108 -10.88 6.57 -11.14
CA GLY A 108 -10.04 6.02 -10.08
C GLY A 108 -8.90 5.09 -10.54
N THR A 109 -8.10 4.67 -9.56
CA THR A 109 -7.31 3.43 -9.67
C THR A 109 -8.26 2.23 -9.72
N THR A 110 -7.92 1.16 -10.43
CA THR A 110 -8.79 -0.03 -10.54
C THR A 110 -9.10 -0.72 -9.21
N GLY A 111 -8.38 -0.39 -8.13
CA GLY A 111 -8.79 -0.67 -6.74
C GLY A 111 -9.14 -2.13 -6.50
N ALA A 112 -8.41 -3.03 -7.15
CA ALA A 112 -8.89 -4.36 -7.49
C ALA A 112 -8.84 -5.36 -6.33
N VAL A 113 -8.70 -4.92 -5.08
CA VAL A 113 -8.64 -5.81 -3.90
C VAL A 113 -9.91 -6.62 -3.67
N PHE A 114 -11.02 -6.21 -4.28
CA PHE A 114 -12.27 -6.98 -4.30
C PHE A 114 -12.54 -7.69 -5.63
N SER A 115 -11.62 -7.59 -6.60
CA SER A 115 -11.75 -8.32 -7.86
C SER A 115 -11.63 -9.82 -7.63
N ALA A 116 -12.35 -10.60 -8.43
CA ALA A 116 -12.29 -12.05 -8.31
C ALA A 116 -10.88 -12.62 -8.56
N SER A 117 -10.07 -11.96 -9.40
CA SER A 117 -8.65 -12.33 -9.61
C SER A 117 -7.82 -12.12 -8.35
N PHE A 118 -7.93 -10.94 -7.73
CA PHE A 118 -7.21 -10.64 -6.49
C PHE A 118 -7.61 -11.59 -5.37
N LEU A 119 -8.91 -11.77 -5.13
CA LEU A 119 -9.41 -12.64 -4.07
C LEU A 119 -8.98 -14.10 -4.27
N ARG A 120 -8.92 -14.59 -5.52
CA ARG A 120 -8.39 -15.92 -5.82
C ARG A 120 -6.89 -16.03 -5.54
N ALA A 121 -6.12 -14.99 -5.86
CA ALA A 121 -4.68 -14.95 -5.62
C ALA A 121 -4.33 -14.87 -4.13
N ALA A 122 -5.09 -14.07 -3.35
CA ALA A 122 -4.88 -13.90 -1.92
C ALA A 122 -5.41 -15.08 -1.09
N LYS A 123 -6.31 -15.91 -1.63
CA LYS A 123 -6.95 -17.05 -0.95
C LYS A 123 -5.97 -17.99 -0.22
N PRO A 124 -4.81 -18.37 -0.77
CA PRO A 124 -3.87 -19.26 -0.07
C PRO A 124 -3.33 -18.68 1.24
N LEU A 125 -3.31 -17.35 1.36
CA LEU A 125 -2.82 -16.66 2.56
C LEU A 125 -3.89 -16.48 3.63
N TYR A 126 -5.16 -16.71 3.27
CA TYR A 126 -6.30 -16.44 4.13
C TYR A 126 -6.55 -17.58 5.11
N ASP A 127 -6.55 -17.26 6.41
CA ASP A 127 -7.03 -18.13 7.48
C ASP A 127 -7.99 -17.35 8.38
N LEU A 128 -9.22 -17.85 8.49
CA LEU A 128 -10.27 -17.23 9.30
C LEU A 128 -9.88 -17.15 10.79
N HIS A 129 -9.06 -18.08 11.29
CA HIS A 129 -8.61 -18.06 12.69
C HIS A 129 -7.71 -16.87 13.00
N MET A 130 -6.98 -16.37 12.01
CA MET A 130 -5.98 -15.31 12.19
C MET A 130 -6.59 -13.91 12.42
N GLY A 131 -7.90 -13.73 12.21
CA GLY A 131 -8.56 -12.46 12.57
C GLY A 131 -8.45 -11.32 11.55
N THR A 132 -7.81 -11.54 10.41
CA THR A 132 -7.34 -10.46 9.52
C THR A 132 -8.26 -10.15 8.33
N GLU A 133 -9.43 -10.78 8.17
CA GLU A 133 -10.32 -10.59 7.01
C GLU A 133 -10.73 -9.14 6.78
N ASN A 134 -11.01 -8.40 7.86
CA ASN A 134 -11.41 -7.01 7.80
C ASN A 134 -10.19 -6.07 7.90
N MET A 135 -9.07 -6.57 8.45
CA MET A 135 -7.85 -5.80 8.61
C MET A 135 -7.12 -5.60 7.28
N GLY A 136 -7.08 -6.60 6.40
CA GLY A 136 -6.51 -6.45 5.05
C GLY A 136 -7.13 -5.27 4.28
N PRO A 137 -8.45 -5.24 4.06
CA PRO A 137 -9.14 -4.11 3.44
C PRO A 137 -8.97 -2.78 4.18
N LEU A 138 -8.99 -2.78 5.52
CA LEU A 138 -8.75 -1.58 6.32
C LEU A 138 -7.34 -1.01 6.08
N LEU A 139 -6.31 -1.84 6.17
CA LEU A 139 -4.92 -1.46 5.96
C LEU A 139 -4.68 -0.99 4.52
N TYR A 140 -5.32 -1.64 3.54
CA TYR A 140 -5.35 -1.17 2.16
C TYR A 140 -5.88 0.27 2.10
N SER A 141 -7.08 0.52 2.64
CA SER A 141 -7.70 1.85 2.63
C SER A 141 -6.85 2.90 3.35
N LEU A 142 -6.26 2.55 4.50
CA LEU A 142 -5.38 3.45 5.25
C LEU A 142 -4.14 3.83 4.44
N ILE A 143 -3.45 2.86 3.85
CA ILE A 143 -2.27 3.11 3.00
C ILE A 143 -2.65 3.90 1.75
N ARG A 144 -3.81 3.62 1.14
CA ARG A 144 -4.33 4.41 0.01
C ARG A 144 -4.61 5.86 0.41
N PHE A 145 -5.01 6.10 1.66
CA PHE A 145 -5.35 7.43 2.17
C PHE A 145 -4.09 8.23 2.54
N VAL A 146 -3.19 7.65 3.36
CA VAL A 146 -2.02 8.36 3.89
C VAL A 146 -0.80 8.33 2.95
N LYS A 147 -0.86 7.56 1.87
CA LYS A 147 0.18 7.45 0.82
C LYS A 147 1.61 7.23 1.35
N PRO A 148 1.85 6.32 2.33
CA PRO A 148 3.17 6.10 2.88
C PRO A 148 4.12 5.55 1.80
N ARG A 149 5.42 5.76 1.98
CA ARG A 149 6.46 5.28 1.06
C ARG A 149 7.26 4.14 1.67
N LYS A 150 7.66 4.28 2.93
CA LYS A 150 8.37 3.25 3.67
C LYS A 150 7.41 2.60 4.64
N VAL A 151 6.99 1.38 4.34
CA VAL A 151 6.09 0.61 5.18
C VAL A 151 6.83 -0.59 5.77
N LEU A 152 6.72 -0.79 7.07
CA LEU A 152 7.24 -1.98 7.77
C LEU A 152 6.07 -2.84 8.25
N GLU A 153 6.19 -4.14 8.08
CA GLU A 153 5.35 -5.12 8.76
C GLU A 153 6.26 -6.03 9.59
N ILE A 154 5.98 -6.13 10.88
CA ILE A 154 6.54 -7.18 11.72
C ILE A 154 5.52 -8.32 11.69
N GLY A 155 5.88 -9.40 11.00
CA GLY A 155 4.97 -10.43 10.51
C GLY A 155 4.87 -10.42 8.98
N ALA A 156 4.23 -11.43 8.41
CA ALA A 156 3.92 -11.51 7.00
C ALA A 156 2.72 -12.44 6.75
N GLY A 157 1.94 -12.15 5.70
CA GLY A 157 0.86 -13.04 5.27
C GLY A 157 -0.26 -12.32 4.51
N TYR A 158 -1.51 -12.57 4.94
CA TYR A 158 -2.71 -12.10 4.25
C TYR A 158 -2.75 -10.56 4.14
N THR A 159 -2.49 -9.84 5.23
CA THR A 159 -2.46 -8.37 5.29
C THR A 159 -1.40 -7.77 4.37
N SER A 160 -0.25 -8.43 4.23
CA SER A 160 0.87 -7.97 3.41
C SER A 160 0.48 -7.76 1.95
N VAL A 161 -0.33 -8.65 1.36
CA VAL A 161 -0.78 -8.51 -0.05
C VAL A 161 -1.66 -7.29 -0.25
N TYR A 162 -2.54 -7.01 0.71
CA TYR A 162 -3.38 -5.81 0.67
C TYR A 162 -2.52 -4.55 0.77
N MET A 163 -1.57 -4.51 1.71
CA MET A 163 -0.68 -3.36 1.87
C MET A 163 0.20 -3.13 0.63
N ALA A 164 0.81 -4.18 0.07
CA ALA A 164 1.61 -4.09 -1.15
C ALA A 164 0.77 -3.65 -2.37
N GLN A 165 -0.47 -4.14 -2.50
CA GLN A 165 -1.39 -3.67 -3.54
C GLN A 165 -1.73 -2.19 -3.38
N ALA A 166 -1.94 -1.71 -2.14
CA ALA A 166 -2.20 -0.30 -1.88
C ALA A 166 -1.03 0.59 -2.32
N LEU A 167 0.21 0.16 -2.07
CA LEU A 167 1.42 0.86 -2.50
C LEU A 167 1.56 0.87 -4.03
N ALA A 168 1.23 -0.24 -4.69
CA ALA A 168 1.22 -0.33 -6.15
C ALA A 168 0.21 0.63 -6.77
N ASP A 169 -1.01 0.65 -6.22
CA ASP A 169 -2.07 1.53 -6.69
C ASP A 169 -1.74 3.00 -6.43
N ASN A 170 -1.16 3.33 -5.26
CA ASN A 170 -0.68 4.66 -4.94
C ASN A 170 0.38 5.15 -5.92
N HIS A 171 1.34 4.29 -6.26
CA HIS A 171 2.37 4.62 -7.24
C HIS A 171 1.76 4.94 -8.61
N ALA A 172 0.83 4.10 -9.09
CA ALA A 172 0.13 4.34 -10.35
C ALA A 172 -0.68 5.66 -10.34
N GLU A 173 -1.40 5.92 -9.25
CA GLU A 173 -2.19 7.13 -9.04
C GLU A 173 -1.31 8.39 -9.03
N ILE A 174 -0.17 8.37 -8.34
CA ILE A 174 0.76 9.51 -8.27
C ILE A 174 1.44 9.76 -9.62
N CYS A 175 1.80 8.72 -10.36
CA CYS A 175 2.27 8.86 -11.74
C CYS A 175 1.22 9.50 -12.65
N LYS A 176 -0.08 9.24 -12.42
CA LYS A 176 -1.16 9.94 -13.10
C LYS A 176 -1.27 11.40 -12.66
N PHE A 177 -1.26 11.69 -11.36
CA PHE A 177 -1.26 13.07 -10.85
C PHE A 177 -0.10 13.89 -11.42
N LYS A 178 1.10 13.33 -11.52
CA LYS A 178 2.26 14.00 -12.14
C LYS A 178 1.98 14.42 -13.58
N ARG A 179 1.32 13.57 -14.37
CA ARG A 179 0.93 13.87 -15.75
C ARG A 179 -0.14 14.96 -15.80
N LEU A 180 -1.19 14.86 -14.96
CA LEU A 180 -2.25 15.87 -14.88
C LEU A 180 -1.72 17.23 -14.44
N THR A 181 -0.84 17.27 -13.43
CA THR A 181 -0.17 18.49 -12.98
C THR A 181 0.68 19.10 -14.09
N ALA A 182 1.49 18.31 -14.79
CA ALA A 182 2.31 18.79 -15.90
C ALA A 182 1.46 19.33 -17.08
N ALA A 183 0.26 18.77 -17.29
CA ALA A 183 -0.70 19.22 -18.30
C ALA A 183 -1.57 20.40 -17.85
N GLY A 184 -1.43 20.89 -16.61
CA GLY A 184 -2.28 21.96 -16.06
C GLY A 184 -3.73 21.52 -15.81
N GLN A 185 -4.00 20.21 -15.72
CA GLN A 185 -5.34 19.64 -15.60
C GLN A 185 -5.78 19.39 -14.13
N CYS A 186 -4.94 19.73 -13.16
CA CYS A 186 -5.26 19.64 -11.73
C CYS A 186 -6.13 20.81 -11.22
N GLN A 187 -7.14 21.20 -12.00
CA GLN A 187 -8.01 22.35 -11.74
C GLN A 187 -9.49 22.01 -11.88
N CYS A 188 -10.34 22.69 -11.13
CA CYS A 188 -11.80 22.71 -11.26
C CYS A 188 -12.22 24.16 -11.52
N GLY A 189 -12.45 24.50 -12.79
CA GLY A 189 -12.48 25.91 -13.21
C GLY A 189 -11.13 26.57 -12.94
N ASP A 190 -11.13 27.68 -12.22
CA ASP A 190 -9.90 28.39 -11.83
C ASP A 190 -9.31 27.90 -10.49
N VAL A 191 -9.94 26.92 -9.83
CA VAL A 191 -9.52 26.45 -8.50
C VAL A 191 -8.61 25.24 -8.65
N PRO A 192 -7.35 25.28 -8.18
CA PRO A 192 -6.49 24.11 -8.15
C PRO A 192 -7.01 23.10 -7.10
N TRP A 193 -7.08 21.83 -7.48
CA TRP A 193 -7.40 20.74 -6.54
C TRP A 193 -6.18 19.87 -6.19
N GLY A 194 -5.07 20.02 -6.93
CA GLY A 194 -3.82 19.30 -6.68
C GLY A 194 -2.84 20.10 -5.81
N VAL A 195 -2.06 19.40 -4.98
CA VAL A 195 -0.96 19.99 -4.20
C VAL A 195 0.36 19.71 -4.92
N ASP A 196 0.81 20.67 -5.75
CA ASP A 196 1.98 20.54 -6.62
C ASP A 196 3.25 20.05 -5.91
N GLY A 197 3.51 20.58 -4.71
CA GLY A 197 4.68 20.20 -3.91
C GLY A 197 4.69 18.72 -3.53
N GLU A 198 3.53 18.14 -3.22
CA GLU A 198 3.41 16.72 -2.85
C GLU A 198 3.51 15.81 -4.08
N VAL A 199 2.83 16.18 -5.17
CA VAL A 199 2.81 15.40 -6.41
C VAL A 199 4.20 15.25 -7.02
N ARG A 200 5.05 16.28 -6.91
CA ARG A 200 6.41 16.27 -7.48
C ARG A 200 7.39 15.38 -6.72
N LYS A 201 7.12 15.04 -5.46
CA LYS A 201 8.02 14.18 -4.69
C LYS A 201 8.15 12.79 -5.37
N PRO A 202 9.34 12.17 -5.36
CA PRO A 202 9.48 10.78 -5.75
C PRO A 202 8.58 9.90 -4.87
N HIS A 203 7.78 9.03 -5.48
CA HIS A 203 6.89 8.13 -4.75
C HIS A 203 6.96 6.74 -5.37
N VAL A 204 7.69 5.85 -4.71
CA VAL A 204 7.67 4.41 -4.95
C VAL A 204 7.54 3.79 -3.57
N GLY A 205 6.31 3.42 -3.20
CA GLY A 205 6.05 2.79 -1.92
C GLY A 205 6.60 1.37 -1.88
N VAL A 206 7.24 0.98 -0.78
CA VAL A 206 7.73 -0.39 -0.54
C VAL A 206 7.28 -0.84 0.85
N LEU A 207 6.71 -2.03 0.89
CA LEU A 207 6.43 -2.77 2.10
C LEU A 207 7.60 -3.72 2.37
N THR A 208 8.25 -3.57 3.53
CA THR A 208 9.18 -4.57 4.06
C THR A 208 8.46 -5.39 5.10
N CYS A 209 8.28 -6.68 4.86
CA CYS A 209 7.79 -7.65 5.82
C CYS A 209 8.97 -8.35 6.47
N VAL A 210 8.96 -8.47 7.79
CA VAL A 210 9.99 -9.16 8.58
C VAL A 210 9.33 -10.30 9.33
N ASP A 211 9.69 -11.53 8.99
CA ASP A 211 9.10 -12.73 9.60
C ASP A 211 10.16 -13.83 9.74
N ASN A 212 10.21 -14.51 10.89
CA ASN A 212 11.20 -15.56 11.14
C ASN A 212 10.77 -16.95 10.60
N MET A 213 9.58 -17.05 10.01
CA MET A 213 8.98 -18.25 9.42
C MET A 213 8.84 -19.43 10.40
N SER A 214 8.86 -19.16 11.70
CA SER A 214 8.92 -20.21 12.73
C SER A 214 7.57 -20.85 13.07
N HIS A 215 6.45 -20.25 12.64
CA HIS A 215 5.12 -20.78 12.89
C HIS A 215 4.75 -21.89 11.89
N GLU A 216 4.26 -23.03 12.38
CA GLU A 216 3.89 -24.21 11.55
C GLU A 216 2.82 -23.93 10.47
N TYR A 217 2.06 -22.85 10.61
CA TYR A 217 1.01 -22.40 9.68
C TYR A 217 1.36 -21.10 8.94
N ALA A 218 2.64 -20.72 8.90
CA ALA A 218 3.06 -19.46 8.29
C ALA A 218 2.75 -19.44 6.78
N THR A 219 1.74 -18.66 6.38
CA THR A 219 1.40 -18.42 4.98
C THR A 219 2.38 -17.45 4.30
N ALA A 220 3.27 -16.83 5.08
CA ALA A 220 4.31 -15.92 4.62
C ALA A 220 5.21 -16.50 3.50
N CYS A 221 5.41 -17.83 3.46
CA CYS A 221 6.17 -18.50 2.40
C CYS A 221 5.54 -18.35 1.00
N ASP A 222 4.20 -18.25 0.92
CA ASP A 222 3.49 -18.12 -0.35
C ASP A 222 3.42 -16.66 -0.83
N LEU A 223 3.75 -15.70 0.04
CA LEU A 223 3.60 -14.27 -0.21
C LEU A 223 4.36 -13.79 -1.47
N PRO A 224 5.64 -14.15 -1.72
CA PRO A 224 6.32 -13.74 -2.94
C PRO A 224 5.65 -14.27 -4.22
N THR A 225 5.13 -15.49 -4.17
CA THR A 225 4.43 -16.10 -5.31
C THR A 225 3.13 -15.35 -5.62
N VAL A 226 2.34 -15.04 -4.58
CA VAL A 226 1.09 -14.28 -4.72
C VAL A 226 1.39 -12.85 -5.22
N ALA A 227 2.40 -12.19 -4.67
CA ALA A 227 2.79 -10.84 -5.08
C ALA A 227 3.25 -10.78 -6.55
N ASN A 228 3.99 -11.79 -7.01
CA ASN A 228 4.40 -11.90 -8.41
C ASN A 228 3.20 -12.14 -9.33
N HIS A 229 2.27 -13.01 -8.95
CA HIS A 229 1.05 -13.27 -9.73
C HIS A 229 0.18 -12.01 -9.90
N LEU A 230 0.14 -11.15 -8.87
CA LEU A 230 -0.59 -9.88 -8.90
C LEU A 230 0.20 -8.73 -9.55
N GLY A 231 1.46 -8.94 -9.92
CA GLY A 231 2.31 -7.88 -10.49
C GLY A 231 2.73 -6.80 -9.49
N ILE A 232 2.63 -7.07 -8.18
CA ILE A 232 2.94 -6.12 -7.11
C ILE A 232 4.30 -6.38 -6.44
N GLY A 233 5.06 -7.38 -6.91
CA GLY A 233 6.34 -7.79 -6.31
C GLY A 233 7.36 -6.67 -6.12
N ARG A 234 7.39 -5.64 -6.98
CA ARG A 234 8.29 -4.48 -6.82
C ARG A 234 7.99 -3.60 -5.59
N HIS A 235 6.81 -3.75 -5.01
CA HIS A 235 6.34 -3.01 -3.83
C HIS A 235 6.44 -3.84 -2.55
N LEU A 236 7.02 -5.04 -2.62
CA LEU A 236 7.15 -5.97 -1.52
C LEU A 236 8.60 -6.43 -1.37
N LYS A 237 9.10 -6.39 -0.15
CA LYS A 237 10.35 -6.98 0.29
C LYS A 237 10.04 -7.92 1.45
N LEU A 238 10.46 -9.18 1.36
CA LEU A 238 10.32 -10.14 2.45
C LEU A 238 11.70 -10.43 3.04
N GLU A 239 11.86 -10.14 4.32
CA GLU A 239 13.07 -10.39 5.10
C GLU A 239 12.82 -11.54 6.05
N VAL A 240 13.58 -12.62 5.88
CA VAL A 240 13.51 -13.77 6.78
C VAL A 240 14.47 -13.53 7.94
N ALA A 241 13.97 -12.94 9.02
CA ALA A 241 14.78 -12.52 10.16
C ALA A 241 13.94 -12.50 11.45
N ASP A 242 14.65 -12.54 12.59
CA ASP A 242 14.04 -12.19 13.87
C ASP A 242 13.76 -10.68 13.92
N ALA A 243 12.55 -10.31 14.36
CA ALA A 243 12.10 -8.93 14.38
C ALA A 243 12.98 -8.02 15.24
N TRP A 244 13.49 -8.53 16.37
CA TRP A 244 14.33 -7.75 17.26
C TRP A 244 15.68 -7.47 16.66
N GLN A 245 16.32 -8.52 16.16
CA GLN A 245 17.60 -8.38 15.49
C GLN A 245 17.49 -7.43 14.30
N TYR A 246 16.42 -7.56 13.50
CA TYR A 246 16.18 -6.67 12.37
C TYR A 246 16.09 -5.20 12.80
N LEU A 247 15.32 -4.89 13.84
CA LEU A 247 15.16 -3.53 14.35
C LEU A 247 16.44 -2.98 14.97
N GLU A 248 17.20 -3.79 15.71
CA GLU A 248 18.49 -3.39 16.29
C GLU A 248 19.56 -3.09 15.22
N ASP A 249 19.50 -3.82 14.10
CA ASP A 249 20.41 -3.65 12.96
C ASP A 249 20.01 -2.48 12.05
N LEU A 250 18.86 -1.83 12.27
CA LEU A 250 18.46 -0.66 11.50
C LEU A 250 19.41 0.51 11.73
N PRO A 251 19.81 1.24 10.67
CA PRO A 251 20.54 2.48 10.84
C PRO A 251 19.76 3.50 11.67
N GLU A 252 20.46 4.30 12.48
CA GLU A 252 19.86 5.32 13.36
C GLU A 252 18.98 6.35 12.60
N LEU A 253 19.30 6.62 11.34
CA LEU A 253 18.54 7.55 10.48
C LEU A 253 17.44 6.87 9.65
N GLU A 254 17.29 5.54 9.76
CA GLU A 254 16.24 4.83 9.03
C GLU A 254 14.90 5.02 9.73
N TYR A 255 13.89 5.40 8.95
CA TYR A 255 12.53 5.63 9.43
C TYR A 255 11.50 5.02 8.49
N PHE A 256 10.29 4.82 9.04
CA PHE A 256 9.13 4.36 8.30
C PHE A 256 7.97 5.36 8.44
N ASP A 257 7.16 5.46 7.38
CA ASP A 257 5.97 6.31 7.37
C ASP A 257 4.77 5.58 7.99
N PHE A 258 4.76 4.25 7.85
CA PHE A 258 3.72 3.38 8.38
C PHE A 258 4.33 2.07 8.89
N MET A 259 3.88 1.59 10.04
CA MET A 259 4.27 0.29 10.59
C MET A 259 3.02 -0.54 10.94
N TRP A 260 3.02 -1.81 10.59
CA TRP A 260 2.03 -2.80 11.03
C TRP A 260 2.71 -3.84 11.91
N ILE A 261 2.34 -3.91 13.18
CA ILE A 261 2.87 -4.89 14.13
C ILE A 261 1.84 -5.99 14.29
N ASP A 262 2.10 -7.12 13.64
CA ASP A 262 1.30 -8.35 13.70
C ASP A 262 2.10 -9.48 14.33
N VAL A 263 2.41 -9.28 15.61
CA VAL A 263 3.05 -10.31 16.44
C VAL A 263 2.04 -10.84 17.46
N GLY A 264 2.17 -12.11 17.80
CA GLY A 264 1.39 -12.71 18.90
C GLY A 264 1.56 -11.92 20.20
N ALA A 265 0.54 -11.97 21.06
CA ALA A 265 0.58 -11.31 22.37
C ALA A 265 1.80 -11.80 23.18
N GLY A 266 2.62 -10.87 23.66
CA GLY A 266 3.85 -11.21 24.36
C GLY A 266 4.29 -10.17 25.38
N GLU A 267 5.10 -10.64 26.34
CA GLU A 267 5.65 -9.82 27.44
C GLU A 267 6.50 -8.64 26.95
N ARG A 268 7.04 -8.73 25.72
CA ARG A 268 7.92 -7.72 25.11
C ARG A 268 7.21 -6.71 24.21
N MET A 269 5.86 -6.67 24.20
CA MET A 269 5.13 -5.73 23.35
C MET A 269 5.48 -4.27 23.66
N ARG A 270 5.71 -3.92 24.93
CA ARG A 270 6.16 -2.57 25.31
C ARG A 270 7.46 -2.20 24.61
N ASP A 271 8.48 -3.02 24.83
CA ASP A 271 9.82 -2.80 24.28
C ASP A 271 9.76 -2.72 22.74
N LEU A 272 8.96 -3.57 22.10
CA LEU A 272 8.90 -3.66 20.64
C LEU A 272 8.25 -2.39 20.08
N PHE A 273 7.16 -1.97 20.71
CA PHE A 273 6.48 -0.74 20.35
C PHE A 273 7.38 0.48 20.50
N GLU A 274 8.14 0.57 21.60
CA GLU A 274 9.05 1.69 21.86
C GLU A 274 10.12 1.80 20.75
N VAL A 275 10.77 0.69 20.39
CA VAL A 275 11.74 0.66 19.28
C VAL A 275 11.08 1.01 17.94
N CYS A 276 9.89 0.48 17.65
CA CYS A 276 9.14 0.83 16.44
C CYS A 276 8.83 2.33 16.39
N VAL A 277 8.40 2.92 17.51
CA VAL A 277 8.08 4.35 17.59
C VAL A 277 9.32 5.22 17.40
N GLU A 278 10.51 4.79 17.82
CA GLU A 278 11.77 5.50 17.54
C GLU A 278 12.03 5.61 16.04
N HIS A 279 11.82 4.51 15.30
CA HIS A 279 11.95 4.45 13.84
C HIS A 279 10.72 4.96 13.08
N LEU A 280 9.69 5.45 13.75
CA LEU A 280 8.52 6.01 13.09
C LEU A 280 8.73 7.50 12.77
N SER A 281 8.36 7.91 11.55
CA SER A 281 8.45 9.31 11.12
C SER A 281 7.76 10.25 12.11
N GLY A 282 8.49 11.30 12.52
CA GLY A 282 7.96 12.37 13.38
C GLY A 282 6.98 13.29 12.65
N GLU A 283 6.89 13.20 11.32
CA GLU A 283 6.01 14.01 10.47
C GLU A 283 4.61 13.38 10.33
N GLY A 284 4.06 12.84 11.43
CA GLY A 284 2.72 12.25 11.43
C GLY A 284 2.68 10.78 11.02
N GLY A 285 3.79 10.04 11.19
CA GLY A 285 3.85 8.61 10.87
C GLY A 285 2.87 7.78 11.71
N PHE A 286 2.49 6.63 11.18
CA PHE A 286 1.50 5.74 11.79
C PHE A 286 2.08 4.40 12.21
N VAL A 287 1.71 3.90 13.38
CA VAL A 287 1.92 2.50 13.77
C VAL A 287 0.59 1.88 14.14
N ALA A 288 0.24 0.77 13.50
CA ALA A 288 -0.92 -0.02 13.83
C ALA A 288 -0.46 -1.33 14.49
N VAL A 289 -1.16 -1.74 15.54
CA VAL A 289 -0.81 -2.93 16.34
C VAL A 289 -2.01 -3.88 16.39
N HIS A 290 -1.76 -5.15 16.10
CA HIS A 290 -2.76 -6.20 16.06
C HIS A 290 -3.14 -6.69 17.48
N SER A 291 -4.38 -7.17 17.62
CA SER A 291 -4.93 -7.90 18.77
C SER A 291 -4.77 -7.19 20.12
N THR A 292 -5.06 -5.90 20.16
CA THR A 292 -4.73 -5.04 21.32
C THR A 292 -5.78 -4.97 22.43
N LEU A 293 -7.06 -5.26 22.15
CA LEU A 293 -8.16 -4.99 23.08
C LEU A 293 -8.64 -6.17 23.91
N THR A 294 -8.61 -7.38 23.35
CA THR A 294 -9.26 -8.57 23.92
C THR A 294 -8.33 -9.52 24.66
N ASN A 295 -7.02 -9.30 24.54
CA ASN A 295 -6.02 -9.96 25.37
C ASN A 295 -5.70 -9.07 26.58
N ALA A 296 -5.80 -9.62 27.81
CA ALA A 296 -5.61 -8.86 29.04
C ALA A 296 -4.20 -8.24 29.17
N GLN A 297 -3.17 -8.95 28.70
CA GLN A 297 -1.79 -8.46 28.71
C GLN A 297 -1.60 -7.30 27.73
N MET A 298 -2.12 -7.45 26.51
CA MET A 298 -2.11 -6.36 25.52
C MET A 298 -2.92 -5.16 26.02
N ARG A 299 -4.05 -5.39 26.69
CA ARG A 299 -4.88 -4.34 27.24
C ARG A 299 -4.18 -3.56 28.35
N ALA A 300 -3.50 -4.26 29.26
CA ALA A 300 -2.71 -3.64 30.33
C ALA A 300 -1.56 -2.78 29.79
N TRP A 301 -1.00 -3.14 28.64
CA TRP A 301 -0.02 -2.32 27.93
C TRP A 301 -0.67 -1.10 27.24
N LEU A 302 -1.83 -1.27 26.61
CA LEU A 302 -2.51 -0.23 25.82
C LEU A 302 -3.12 0.89 26.68
N ASP A 303 -3.78 0.56 27.79
CA ASP A 303 -4.56 1.53 28.56
C ASP A 303 -3.73 2.74 29.04
N PRO A 304 -2.50 2.58 29.57
CA PRO A 304 -1.62 3.71 29.91
C PRO A 304 -1.31 4.61 28.71
N LEU A 305 -1.08 4.03 27.52
CA LEU A 305 -0.80 4.79 26.29
C LEU A 305 -1.99 5.63 25.82
N ARG A 306 -3.20 5.25 26.22
CA ARG A 306 -4.44 6.01 25.94
C ARG A 306 -4.78 7.04 27.00
N GLY A 307 -3.93 7.19 28.04
CA GLY A 307 -4.25 7.99 29.21
C GLY A 307 -5.39 7.40 30.06
N LEU A 308 -5.69 6.11 29.89
CA LEU A 308 -6.71 5.38 30.64
C LEU A 308 -6.07 4.64 31.83
N ASP A 309 -5.19 5.30 32.57
CA ASP A 309 -4.53 4.69 33.72
C ASP A 309 -5.57 4.37 34.82
N PRO A 310 -5.80 3.10 35.20
CA PRO A 310 -6.71 2.76 36.29
C PRO A 310 -6.28 3.33 37.65
N SER A 311 -5.01 3.71 37.86
CA SER A 311 -4.59 4.43 39.07
C SER A 311 -5.12 5.86 39.16
N SER A 312 -5.43 6.48 38.02
CA SER A 312 -5.92 7.87 37.97
C SER A 312 -7.41 8.02 38.34
N THR A 313 -8.16 6.91 38.34
CA THR A 313 -9.62 6.90 38.58
C THR A 313 -10.03 6.39 39.97
N LEU A 314 -9.08 6.01 40.85
CA LEU A 314 -9.36 5.55 42.22
C LEU A 314 -9.16 6.66 43.28
N HIS A 315 -9.70 7.84 43.03
CA HIS A 315 -10.06 8.82 44.07
C HIS A 315 -11.57 9.10 44.02
N GLY A 316 -12.37 8.04 44.14
CA GLY A 316 -13.83 8.14 44.05
C GLY A 316 -14.55 6.85 44.42
N GLN A 317 -14.49 6.49 45.71
CA GLN A 317 -15.45 5.68 46.48
C GLN A 317 -16.09 4.39 45.86
N SER A 318 -15.86 3.30 46.60
CA SER A 318 -16.75 2.18 46.96
C SER A 318 -16.39 0.81 46.39
N ASN A 319 -16.10 -0.11 47.32
CA ASN A 319 -15.74 -1.51 47.11
C ASN A 319 -16.93 -2.30 46.52
N PRO A 320 -16.70 -3.22 45.56
CA PRO A 320 -17.54 -4.38 45.40
C PRO A 320 -16.96 -5.58 46.14
N VAL A 321 -17.81 -6.23 46.92
CA VAL A 321 -17.60 -7.53 47.57
C VAL A 321 -17.40 -8.61 46.50
N PRO A 322 -16.43 -9.53 46.61
CA PRO A 322 -16.31 -10.63 45.66
C PRO A 322 -17.35 -11.71 45.97
N ASP A 323 -18.26 -11.93 45.01
CA ASP A 323 -19.19 -13.04 45.05
C ASP A 323 -18.43 -14.34 44.75
N ARG A 324 -18.32 -15.18 45.79
CA ARG A 324 -17.82 -16.55 45.66
C ARG A 324 -18.93 -17.36 45.02
N ASN A 325 -18.65 -17.97 43.87
CA ASN A 325 -19.03 -19.35 43.51
C ASN A 325 -18.86 -19.52 42.00
N LEU A 326 -17.91 -20.38 41.60
CA LEU A 326 -18.01 -21.36 40.51
C LEU A 326 -16.63 -22.01 40.31
N GLU A 327 -16.38 -23.08 41.06
CA GLU A 327 -15.44 -24.14 40.71
C GLU A 327 -16.04 -24.98 39.57
N PRO A 328 -15.20 -25.57 38.69
CA PRO A 328 -15.08 -27.03 38.79
C PRO A 328 -13.67 -27.59 38.56
N SER A 329 -13.13 -28.24 39.60
CA SER A 329 -12.58 -29.60 39.62
C SER A 329 -11.63 -30.07 38.51
N LEU A 330 -10.34 -30.03 38.85
CA LEU A 330 -9.30 -31.08 38.78
C LEU A 330 -9.60 -32.39 38.03
N VAL A 331 -8.77 -32.67 37.01
CA VAL A 331 -8.32 -34.04 36.65
C VAL A 331 -6.81 -34.02 36.44
N SER A 332 -6.12 -34.86 37.22
CA SER A 332 -4.67 -35.14 37.27
C SER A 332 -4.24 -36.16 36.20
N GLY A 333 -3.22 -35.86 35.38
CA GLY A 333 -1.85 -36.44 35.45
C GLY A 333 -1.51 -37.28 34.20
N PRO A 334 -0.25 -37.74 33.95
CA PRO A 334 0.97 -37.59 34.75
C PRO A 334 2.24 -37.08 34.00
N ASP A 335 3.30 -36.93 34.80
CA ASP A 335 4.68 -36.47 34.58
C ASP A 335 5.48 -36.99 33.36
N ALA A 336 6.35 -36.10 32.84
CA ALA A 336 7.73 -36.41 32.51
C ALA A 336 8.61 -35.13 32.58
N SER A 337 9.60 -35.13 33.48
CA SER A 337 10.71 -34.15 33.58
C SER A 337 11.97 -34.69 32.85
N PRO A 338 13.16 -34.07 32.96
CA PRO A 338 13.55 -32.74 32.47
C PRO A 338 14.89 -32.80 31.68
N ASP A 339 15.19 -31.82 30.83
CA ASP A 339 16.57 -31.33 30.61
C ASP A 339 16.58 -30.20 29.57
N THR A 340 17.00 -29.00 29.98
CA THR A 340 18.04 -28.18 29.30
C THR A 340 18.17 -26.83 30.02
N ASP A 341 19.32 -26.70 30.66
CA ASP A 341 19.89 -25.47 31.22
C ASP A 341 20.24 -24.47 30.10
N PRO A 342 19.98 -23.17 30.30
CA PRO A 342 20.94 -22.18 29.83
C PRO A 342 21.41 -21.25 30.96
N ARG A 343 22.73 -21.24 31.12
CA ARG A 343 23.54 -20.35 31.95
C ARG A 343 23.21 -18.86 31.78
N PRO A 344 23.51 -18.03 32.81
CA PRO A 344 23.00 -16.68 32.93
C PRO A 344 23.83 -15.67 32.14
N CYS A 345 23.18 -14.86 31.29
CA CYS A 345 23.80 -13.67 30.74
C CYS A 345 23.57 -12.49 31.70
N SER A 346 24.55 -12.25 32.56
CA SER A 346 24.58 -11.13 33.48
C SER A 346 24.88 -9.82 32.73
N ARG A 347 23.85 -8.99 32.51
CA ARG A 347 23.99 -7.53 32.40
C ARG A 347 22.65 -6.85 32.67
N LEU A 348 22.27 -6.83 33.94
CA LEU A 348 21.32 -5.86 34.50
C LEU A 348 21.89 -4.45 34.26
N LYS A 349 21.41 -3.77 33.23
CA LYS A 349 21.39 -2.30 33.23
C LYS A 349 20.17 -1.87 34.03
N GLN A 350 20.42 -0.89 34.88
CA GLN A 350 19.53 -0.36 35.91
C GLN A 350 18.12 -0.06 35.38
N GLU A 351 17.14 -0.49 36.16
CA GLU A 351 15.75 -0.05 36.11
C GLU A 351 15.68 1.48 36.20
N THR A 352 15.51 2.14 35.06
CA THR A 352 14.92 3.49 35.04
C THR A 352 13.42 3.33 34.84
N ASN A 353 12.68 3.35 35.95
CA ASN A 353 11.25 3.62 35.98
C ASN A 353 10.98 5.00 35.37
N SER A 354 10.89 5.09 34.05
CA SER A 354 10.31 6.25 33.37
C SER A 354 8.82 5.98 33.15
N ARG A 355 7.99 6.65 33.96
CA ARG A 355 6.54 6.63 33.83
C ARG A 355 6.17 7.30 32.51
N LEU A 356 5.53 6.54 31.63
CA LEU A 356 4.66 7.12 30.60
C LEU A 356 3.35 7.49 31.31
N ASP A 357 3.34 8.63 32.01
CA ASP A 357 2.09 9.30 32.34
C ASP A 357 1.45 9.73 31.01
N GLY A 358 0.17 9.37 30.83
CA GLY A 358 -0.61 9.51 29.58
C GLY A 358 -0.93 10.94 29.13
N THR A 359 -0.06 11.89 29.47
CA THR A 359 0.04 13.22 28.90
C THR A 359 1.53 13.51 28.86
N SER A 360 2.13 13.42 27.66
CA SER A 360 3.51 13.82 27.33
C SER A 360 4.41 14.02 28.57
N ALA A 361 5.03 12.92 29.03
CA ALA A 361 6.02 12.99 30.11
C ALA A 361 6.97 14.17 29.84
N PRO A 362 7.21 15.07 30.82
CA PRO A 362 7.97 16.29 30.57
C PRO A 362 9.36 15.93 30.00
N GLY A 363 9.55 16.18 28.70
CA GLY A 363 10.75 15.78 27.94
C GLY A 363 10.50 14.87 26.74
N CYS A 364 9.29 14.33 26.55
CA CYS A 364 8.97 13.56 25.35
C CYS A 364 8.82 14.49 24.13
N ALA A 365 9.59 14.25 23.07
CA ALA A 365 9.62 15.10 21.88
C ALA A 365 8.35 14.98 20.98
N TYR A 366 7.43 14.09 21.34
CA TYR A 366 6.24 13.76 20.55
C TYR A 366 5.04 13.36 21.42
N GLU A 367 3.86 13.38 20.81
CA GLU A 367 2.59 12.86 21.30
C GLU A 367 2.17 11.64 20.46
N LEU A 368 1.45 10.69 21.07
CA LEU A 368 0.79 9.58 20.38
C LEU A 368 -0.72 9.73 20.47
N VAL A 369 -1.39 9.79 19.32
CA VAL A 369 -2.86 9.81 19.25
C VAL A 369 -3.36 8.44 18.82
N ALA A 370 -4.28 7.84 19.59
CA ALA A 370 -4.70 6.45 19.40
C ALA A 370 -6.18 6.30 18.97
N LEU A 371 -6.43 5.39 18.05
CA LEU A 371 -7.77 4.90 17.67
C LEU A 371 -7.78 3.36 17.71
N SER A 372 -8.65 2.77 18.54
CA SER A 372 -8.82 1.32 18.62
C SER A 372 -10.11 0.87 17.94
N LEU A 373 -10.02 -0.24 17.19
CA LEU A 373 -11.14 -0.89 16.51
C LEU A 373 -11.31 -2.31 17.06
N LEU A 374 -12.57 -2.75 17.18
CA LEU A 374 -12.95 -4.06 17.70
C LEU A 374 -13.96 -4.72 16.78
N GLU A 375 -13.66 -5.93 16.34
CA GLU A 375 -14.59 -6.84 15.67
C GLU A 375 -15.28 -7.71 16.73
N PRO A 376 -16.60 -7.52 16.97
CA PRO A 376 -17.28 -8.13 18.10
C PRO A 376 -17.57 -9.63 17.92
N LEU A 377 -17.38 -10.18 16.71
CA LEU A 377 -17.76 -11.56 16.39
C LEU A 377 -16.68 -12.61 16.74
N LYS A 378 -15.49 -12.20 17.19
CA LYS A 378 -14.37 -13.08 17.50
C LYS A 378 -13.89 -12.89 18.94
N LEU A 379 -13.31 -13.94 19.52
CA LEU A 379 -12.76 -13.90 20.88
C LEU A 379 -11.29 -13.44 20.93
N PHE A 380 -10.53 -13.69 19.87
CA PHE A 380 -9.10 -13.41 19.78
C PHE A 380 -8.78 -12.75 18.42
N GLN A 381 -7.65 -12.03 18.33
CA GLN A 381 -7.16 -11.43 17.07
C GLN A 381 -8.21 -10.56 16.36
N ASN A 382 -9.06 -9.92 17.14
CA ASN A 382 -10.27 -9.26 16.64
C ASN A 382 -10.23 -7.75 16.87
N SER A 383 -9.04 -7.20 17.05
CA SER A 383 -8.89 -5.78 17.31
C SER A 383 -7.59 -5.27 16.74
N CYS A 384 -7.55 -3.98 16.44
CA CYS A 384 -6.32 -3.28 16.13
C CYS A 384 -6.35 -1.89 16.75
N THR A 385 -5.18 -1.37 17.11
CA THR A 385 -5.05 0.03 17.54
C THR A 385 -4.07 0.73 16.62
N LEU A 386 -4.52 1.84 16.04
CA LEU A 386 -3.72 2.75 15.25
C LEU A 386 -3.22 3.88 16.14
N PHE A 387 -1.93 4.18 16.07
CA PHE A 387 -1.31 5.33 16.70
C PHE A 387 -0.72 6.25 15.64
N GLN A 388 -0.89 7.56 15.81
CA GLN A 388 -0.18 8.56 15.03
C GLN A 388 0.86 9.26 15.91
N LYS A 389 2.12 9.27 15.48
CA LYS A 389 3.21 10.01 16.13
C LYS A 389 3.22 11.45 15.66
N ARG A 390 3.02 12.37 16.58
CA ARG A 390 2.97 13.81 16.32
C ARG A 390 4.13 14.48 17.05
N ALA A 391 5.15 14.94 16.32
CA ALA A 391 6.20 15.75 16.92
C ALA A 391 5.63 17.03 17.56
N ARG A 392 6.37 17.66 18.48
CA ARG A 392 5.93 18.88 19.18
C ARG A 392 5.45 20.00 18.25
N GLU A 393 6.03 20.11 17.06
CA GLU A 393 5.68 21.14 16.05
C GLU A 393 4.79 20.59 14.92
N TYR A 394 4.27 19.37 15.07
CA TYR A 394 3.38 18.77 14.09
C TYR A 394 2.08 19.58 13.98
N SER A 395 1.70 19.88 12.73
CA SER A 395 0.41 20.48 12.40
C SER A 395 -0.10 19.90 11.10
N GLU A 396 -1.41 19.67 11.00
CA GLU A 396 -2.00 19.27 9.73
C GLU A 396 -1.95 20.45 8.73
N PRO A 397 -1.55 20.21 7.46
CA PRO A 397 -1.48 21.27 6.48
C PRO A 397 -2.89 21.76 6.09
N VAL A 398 -3.06 23.08 6.01
CA VAL A 398 -4.28 23.71 5.48
C VAL A 398 -4.04 24.11 4.02
N TYR A 399 -4.65 23.39 3.08
CA TYR A 399 -4.48 23.63 1.64
C TYR A 399 -5.56 24.53 1.02
N SER A 400 -6.67 24.74 1.70
CA SER A 400 -7.82 25.50 1.19
C SER A 400 -8.57 26.17 2.33
N GLU A 401 -9.02 27.41 2.09
CA GLU A 401 -10.02 28.11 2.91
C GLU A 401 -11.39 28.16 2.22
N TYR A 402 -11.52 27.51 1.06
CA TYR A 402 -12.79 27.38 0.34
C TYR A 402 -13.71 26.40 1.07
N PRO A 403 -14.97 26.78 1.38
CA PRO A 403 -15.92 25.98 2.13
C PRO A 403 -16.43 24.73 1.39
#